data_AF-A0A3D4X1G7-F1
#
_entry.id   AF-A0A3D4X1G7-F1
#
_cell.length_a   1.000
_cell.length_b   1.000
_cell.length_c   1.000
_cell.angle_alpha   90.00
_cell.angle_beta   90.00
_cell.angle_gamma   90.00
#
_symmetry.space_group_name_H-M   'P 1'
#
loop_
_entity.id
_entity.type
_entity.pdbx_description
1 polymer ?
#
loop_
_entity_poly.entity_id
_entity_poly.type
_entity_poly.pdbx_seq_one_letter_code
_entity_poly.pdbx_strand_id
1 'polypeptide(L)'
;MRKSVVLVWFVILTALGVCVIALPDRGPRVAFSADHGPGLLDAAGILLLLLGSAALWWYVWRSRNSLTAAPKRLRTLWTFAAGLGLGLVLASVVNDFSAWWAVGAGILSLVQFSLFLMGTEPRRT
;
A
#
# COMPACT_ATOMS: atom_id res chain seq x y z
N MET A 1 5.79 10.90 -14.84
CA MET A 1 5.05 9.84 -15.55
C MET A 1 3.60 10.28 -15.66
N ARG A 2 2.93 9.98 -16.78
CA ARG A 2 1.48 10.25 -16.90
C ARG A 2 0.72 9.44 -15.84
N LYS A 3 -0.35 9.99 -15.29
CA LYS A 3 -1.23 9.37 -14.29
C LYS A 3 -1.72 8.00 -14.76
N SER A 4 -2.10 7.87 -16.03
CA SER A 4 -2.52 6.60 -16.61
C SER A 4 -1.43 5.52 -16.57
N VAL A 5 -0.17 5.87 -16.80
CA VAL A 5 0.96 4.92 -16.73
C VAL A 5 1.18 4.48 -15.29
N VAL A 6 1.11 5.39 -14.32
CA VAL A 6 1.23 5.06 -12.89
C VAL A 6 0.09 4.13 -12.47
N LEU A 7 -1.13 4.40 -12.93
CA LEU A 7 -2.30 3.56 -12.65
C LEU A 7 -2.14 2.15 -13.23
N VAL A 8 -1.76 2.04 -14.50
CA VAL A 8 -1.53 0.73 -15.16
C VAL A 8 -0.44 -0.04 -14.44
N TRP A 9 0.68 0.62 -14.12
CA TRP A 9 1.78 0.03 -13.34
C TRP A 9 1.31 -0.50 -11.99
N PHE A 10 0.58 0.33 -11.24
CA PHE A 10 0.01 -0.06 -9.96
C PHE A 10 -0.92 -1.27 -10.08
N VAL A 11 -1.86 -1.25 -11.04
CA VAL A 11 -2.84 -2.33 -11.24
C VAL A 11 -2.13 -3.63 -11.59
N ILE A 12 -1.20 -3.60 -12.54
CA ILE A 12 -0.48 -4.80 -12.98
C ILE A 12 0.34 -5.39 -11.84
N LEU A 13 1.16 -4.58 -11.16
CA LEU A 13 2.02 -5.09 -10.09
C LEU A 13 1.22 -5.52 -8.86
N THR A 14 0.12 -4.84 -8.55
CA THR A 14 -0.77 -5.24 -7.45
C THR A 14 -1.44 -6.56 -7.76
N ALA A 15 -2.00 -6.71 -8.98
CA ALA A 15 -2.62 -7.95 -9.40
C ALA A 15 -1.63 -9.11 -9.40
N LEU A 16 -0.43 -8.92 -9.95
CA LEU A 16 0.63 -9.94 -9.94
C LEU A 16 1.07 -10.27 -8.51
N GLY A 17 1.29 -9.28 -7.66
CA GLY A 17 1.67 -9.49 -6.27
C GLY A 17 0.61 -10.28 -5.48
N VAL A 18 -0.67 -9.93 -5.62
CA VAL A 18 -1.77 -10.69 -5.02
C VAL A 18 -1.83 -12.11 -5.56
N CYS A 19 -1.70 -12.31 -6.87
CA CYS A 19 -1.67 -13.65 -7.47
C CYS A 19 -0.52 -14.49 -6.93
N VAL A 20 0.67 -13.91 -6.75
CA VAL A 20 1.83 -14.62 -6.21
C VAL A 20 1.62 -14.99 -4.74
N ILE A 21 1.12 -14.08 -3.90
CA ILE A 21 0.83 -14.34 -2.47
C ILE A 21 -0.27 -15.39 -2.32
N ALA A 22 -1.24 -15.44 -3.24
CA ALA A 22 -2.32 -16.42 -3.20
C ALA A 22 -1.88 -17.84 -3.55
N LEU A 23 -0.67 -18.02 -4.12
CA LEU A 23 -0.14 -19.35 -4.40
C LEU A 23 0.31 -20.04 -3.10
N PRO A 24 0.14 -21.36 -2.98
CA PRO A 24 0.55 -22.08 -1.78
C PRO A 24 2.08 -22.06 -1.63
N ASP A 25 2.58 -21.37 -0.61
CA ASP A 25 3.99 -21.41 -0.26
C ASP A 25 4.30 -22.58 0.69
N ARG A 26 5.08 -23.55 0.18
CA ARG A 26 5.53 -24.74 0.90
C ARG A 26 7.04 -24.71 1.20
N GLY A 27 7.71 -23.59 0.89
CA GLY A 27 9.15 -23.44 1.10
C GLY A 27 9.51 -23.06 2.54
N PRO A 28 10.82 -22.97 2.84
CA PRO A 28 11.31 -22.42 4.10
C PRO A 28 10.81 -20.99 4.31
N ARG A 29 10.41 -20.65 5.54
CA ARG A 29 9.89 -19.32 5.90
C ARG A 29 10.92 -18.53 6.70
N VAL A 30 10.98 -17.22 6.46
CA VAL A 30 11.75 -16.30 7.32
C VAL A 30 10.88 -15.91 8.50
N ALA A 31 11.07 -16.56 9.64
CA ALA A 31 10.26 -16.31 10.83
C ALA A 31 10.59 -14.92 11.43
N PHE A 32 9.56 -14.07 11.55
CA PHE A 32 9.59 -12.83 12.31
C PHE A 32 8.98 -13.01 13.72
N SER A 33 8.02 -13.93 13.86
CA SER A 33 7.43 -14.39 15.14
C SER A 33 7.06 -15.87 15.08
N ALA A 34 6.38 -16.40 16.10
CA ALA A 34 5.96 -17.80 16.17
C ALA A 34 5.03 -18.21 15.00
N ASP A 35 4.15 -17.29 14.58
CA ASP A 35 3.17 -17.52 13.51
C ASP A 35 3.38 -16.65 12.26
N HIS A 36 4.28 -15.66 12.30
CA HIS A 36 4.52 -14.74 11.19
C HIS A 36 5.89 -14.94 10.54
N GLY A 37 5.88 -15.00 9.21
CA GLY A 37 7.10 -15.01 8.42
C GLY A 37 6.84 -15.33 6.95
N PRO A 38 7.23 -14.46 6.01
CA PRO A 38 7.03 -14.72 4.59
C PRO A 38 7.92 -15.89 4.14
N GLY A 39 7.35 -16.79 3.35
CA GLY A 39 8.14 -17.66 2.50
C GLY A 39 8.71 -16.89 1.30
N LEU A 40 9.39 -17.60 0.40
CA LEU A 40 10.01 -16.99 -0.77
C LEU A 40 8.96 -16.39 -1.74
N LEU A 41 7.84 -17.08 -1.93
CA LEU A 41 6.77 -16.60 -2.80
C LEU A 41 6.08 -15.39 -2.17
N ASP A 42 5.84 -15.43 -0.86
CA ASP A 42 5.28 -14.29 -0.13
C ASP A 42 6.18 -13.05 -0.28
N ALA A 43 7.50 -13.22 -0.10
CA ALA A 43 8.46 -12.14 -0.24
C ALA A 43 8.47 -11.54 -1.67
N ALA A 44 8.40 -12.39 -2.70
CA ALA A 44 8.32 -11.93 -4.08
C ALA A 44 7.00 -11.18 -4.36
N GLY A 45 5.88 -11.70 -3.86
CA GLY A 45 4.58 -11.06 -3.97
C GLY A 45 4.53 -9.71 -3.24
N ILE A 46 5.04 -9.65 -2.02
CA ILE A 46 5.19 -8.40 -1.24
C ILE A 46 6.04 -7.39 -2.00
N LEU A 47 7.16 -7.82 -2.60
CA LEU A 47 8.01 -6.94 -3.40
C LEU A 47 7.25 -6.34 -4.59
N LEU A 48 6.46 -7.14 -5.30
CA LEU A 48 5.61 -6.64 -6.39
C LEU A 48 4.58 -5.61 -5.90
N LEU A 49 3.91 -5.88 -4.77
CA LEU A 49 2.99 -4.94 -4.15
C LEU A 49 3.69 -3.62 -3.78
N LEU A 50 4.88 -3.70 -3.19
CA LEU A 50 5.67 -2.53 -2.81
C LEU A 50 6.11 -1.71 -4.03
N LEU A 51 6.52 -2.35 -5.12
CA LEU A 51 6.88 -1.66 -6.36
C LEU A 51 5.66 -0.99 -7.02
N GLY A 52 4.49 -1.62 -6.98
CA GLY A 52 3.23 -1.02 -7.42
C GLY A 52 2.86 0.20 -6.57
N SER A 53 2.93 0.05 -5.25
CA SER A 53 2.65 1.11 -4.29
C SER A 53 3.66 2.26 -4.36
N ALA A 54 4.94 1.98 -4.57
CA ALA A 54 5.98 3.01 -4.66
C ALA A 54 5.70 4.02 -5.79
N ALA A 55 5.19 3.55 -6.94
CA ALA A 55 4.82 4.42 -8.06
C ALA A 55 3.66 5.37 -7.71
N LEU A 56 2.64 4.87 -6.99
CA LEU A 56 1.54 5.69 -6.47
C LEU A 56 2.05 6.73 -5.47
N TRP A 57 2.89 6.33 -4.50
CA TRP A 57 3.46 7.25 -3.52
C TRP A 57 4.33 8.32 -4.17
N TRP A 58 5.14 7.94 -5.15
CA TRP A 58 5.93 8.89 -5.94
C TRP A 58 5.04 9.93 -6.61
N TYR A 59 3.93 9.51 -7.23
CA TYR A 59 2.97 10.43 -7.84
C TYR A 59 2.30 11.34 -6.79
N VAL A 60 1.80 10.78 -5.69
CA VAL A 60 1.18 11.54 -4.58
C VAL A 60 2.15 12.59 -4.03
N TRP A 61 3.42 12.22 -3.84
CA TRP A 61 4.47 13.12 -3.37
C TRP A 61 4.73 14.27 -4.34
N ARG A 62 4.72 13.98 -5.64
CA ARG A 62 4.88 14.98 -6.69
C ARG A 62 3.66 15.89 -6.83
N SER A 63 2.46 15.40 -6.51
CA SER A 63 1.20 16.15 -6.51
C SER A 63 0.88 16.83 -5.17
N ARG A 64 1.77 16.77 -4.17
CA ARG A 64 1.50 17.23 -2.78
C ARG A 64 0.96 18.65 -2.67
N ASN A 65 1.43 19.59 -3.49
CA ASN A 65 0.98 20.99 -3.45
C ASN A 65 -0.50 21.14 -3.86
N SER A 66 -0.97 20.26 -4.74
CA SER A 66 -2.39 20.20 -5.11
C SER A 66 -3.21 19.58 -3.98
N LEU A 67 -2.67 18.57 -3.30
CA LEU A 67 -3.34 17.88 -2.21
C LEU A 67 -3.44 18.75 -0.94
N THR A 68 -2.48 19.65 -0.72
CA THR A 68 -2.58 20.65 0.36
C THR A 68 -3.72 21.63 0.16
N ALA A 69 -4.19 21.85 -1.08
CA ALA A 69 -5.36 22.68 -1.35
C ALA A 69 -6.70 21.96 -1.10
N ALA A 70 -6.69 20.65 -0.82
CA ALA A 70 -7.91 19.89 -0.57
C ALA A 70 -8.65 20.38 0.70
N PRO A 71 -9.99 20.23 0.76
CA PRO A 71 -10.79 20.58 1.92
C PRO A 71 -10.24 19.98 3.23
N LYS A 72 -10.22 20.78 4.31
CA LYS A 72 -9.69 20.35 5.62
C LYS A 72 -10.28 19.01 6.08
N ARG A 73 -11.59 18.81 5.91
CA ARG A 73 -12.29 17.56 6.30
C ARG A 73 -11.71 16.33 5.59
N LEU A 74 -11.42 16.42 4.30
CA LEU A 74 -10.81 15.32 3.54
C LEU A 74 -9.39 15.03 4.00
N ARG A 75 -8.58 16.07 4.22
CA ARG A 75 -7.22 15.90 4.75
C ARG A 75 -7.22 15.24 6.14
N THR A 76 -8.13 15.66 7.01
CA THR A 76 -8.31 15.04 8.33
C THR A 76 -8.71 13.58 8.20
N LEU A 77 -9.66 13.26 7.31
CA LEU A 77 -10.09 11.89 7.06
C LEU A 77 -8.94 11.00 6.55
N TRP A 78 -8.17 11.47 5.56
CA TRP A 78 -7.01 10.74 5.06
C TRP A 78 -5.95 10.50 6.13
N THR A 79 -5.67 11.53 6.95
CA THR A 79 -4.66 11.42 8.02
C THR A 79 -5.11 10.43 9.09
N PHE A 80 -6.38 10.52 9.51
CA PHE A 80 -6.96 9.59 10.47
C PHE A 80 -6.96 8.16 9.95
N ALA A 81 -7.45 7.94 8.72
CA ALA A 81 -7.49 6.62 8.11
C ALA A 81 -6.08 6.04 7.90
N ALA A 82 -5.11 6.85 7.50
CA ALA A 82 -3.72 6.42 7.38
C ALA A 82 -3.14 6.00 8.74
N GLY A 83 -3.36 6.82 9.79
CA GLY A 83 -2.94 6.50 11.14
C GLY A 83 -3.58 5.23 11.68
N LEU A 84 -4.90 5.06 11.47
CA LEU A 84 -5.64 3.86 11.86
C LEU A 84 -5.13 2.62 11.12
N GLY A 85 -4.97 2.70 9.80
CA GLY A 85 -4.48 1.58 8.99
C GLY A 85 -3.07 1.15 9.39
N LEU A 86 -2.15 2.11 9.57
CA LEU A 86 -0.79 1.84 10.04
C LEU A 86 -0.79 1.26 11.45
N GLY A 87 -1.59 1.84 12.36
CA GLY A 87 -1.73 1.35 13.73
C GLY A 87 -2.23 -0.09 13.78
N LEU A 88 -3.20 -0.45 12.94
CA LEU A 88 -3.72 -1.83 12.83
C LEU A 88 -2.67 -2.80 12.31
N VAL A 89 -1.90 -2.42 11.27
CA VAL A 89 -0.81 -3.27 10.75
C VAL A 89 0.24 -3.51 11.84
N LEU A 90 0.71 -2.44 12.49
CA LEU A 90 1.73 -2.56 13.55
C LEU A 90 1.22 -3.36 14.74
N ALA A 91 0.00 -3.09 15.21
CA ALA A 91 -0.59 -3.83 16.33
C ALA A 91 -0.80 -5.31 16.01
N SER A 92 -1.19 -5.63 14.77
CA SER A 92 -1.38 -7.00 14.30
C SER A 92 -0.05 -7.76 14.24
N VAL A 93 1.01 -7.14 13.70
CA VAL A 93 2.35 -7.75 13.60
C VAL A 93 3.00 -7.92 14.97
N VAL A 94 2.86 -6.94 15.88
CA VAL A 94 3.53 -6.98 17.20
C VAL A 94 2.85 -7.95 18.17
N ASN A 95 1.53 -8.11 18.10
CA ASN A 95 0.76 -8.91 19.05
C ASN A 95 0.23 -10.23 18.45
N ASP A 96 0.74 -10.65 17.29
CA ASP A 96 0.25 -11.83 16.54
C ASP A 96 -1.29 -11.84 16.34
N PHE A 97 -1.88 -10.65 16.17
CA PHE A 97 -3.33 -10.46 16.07
C PHE A 97 -3.83 -10.83 14.66
N SER A 98 -3.97 -12.14 14.40
CA SER A 98 -4.57 -12.78 13.21
C SER A 98 -4.49 -11.99 11.88
N ALA A 99 -5.51 -12.05 11.02
CA ALA A 99 -5.51 -11.42 9.69
C ALA A 99 -5.78 -9.89 9.72
N TRP A 100 -5.68 -9.22 10.88
CA TRP A 100 -5.99 -7.79 11.01
C TRP A 100 -5.03 -6.89 10.25
N TRP A 101 -3.80 -7.34 10.00
CA TRP A 101 -2.85 -6.68 9.12
C TRP A 101 -3.44 -6.46 7.71
N ALA A 102 -4.27 -7.38 7.22
CA ALA A 102 -4.89 -7.26 5.89
C ALA A 102 -5.92 -6.12 5.86
N VAL A 103 -6.68 -5.94 6.95
CA VAL A 103 -7.61 -4.81 7.10
C VAL A 103 -6.85 -3.49 7.14
N GLY A 104 -5.77 -3.41 7.93
CA GLY A 104 -4.92 -2.22 8.00
C GLY A 104 -4.26 -1.87 6.66
N ALA A 105 -3.71 -2.88 5.97
CA ALA A 105 -3.15 -2.74 4.63
C ALA A 105 -4.20 -2.30 3.59
N GLY A 106 -5.43 -2.81 3.68
CA GLY A 106 -6.56 -2.40 2.86
C GLY A 106 -6.91 -0.92 3.05
N ILE A 107 -7.01 -0.46 4.31
CA ILE A 107 -7.26 0.96 4.63
C ILE A 107 -6.15 1.84 4.06
N LEU A 108 -4.87 1.48 4.27
CA LEU A 108 -3.74 2.23 3.72
C LEU A 108 -3.76 2.31 2.20
N SER A 109 -4.09 1.20 1.53
CA SER A 109 -4.21 1.13 0.06
C SER A 109 -5.34 2.04 -0.45
N LEU A 110 -6.49 2.07 0.25
CA LEU A 110 -7.60 2.97 -0.09
C LEU A 110 -7.22 4.45 0.09
N VAL A 111 -6.52 4.78 1.18
CA VAL A 111 -6.02 6.15 1.39
C VAL A 111 -5.07 6.53 0.27
N GLN A 112 -4.08 5.69 -0.03
CA GLN A 112 -3.11 5.92 -1.09
C GLN A 112 -3.81 6.12 -2.45
N PHE A 113 -4.75 5.24 -2.79
CA PHE A 113 -5.48 5.31 -4.05
C PHE A 113 -6.36 6.56 -4.14
N SER A 114 -7.05 6.93 -3.05
CA SER A 114 -7.87 8.14 -3.00
C SER A 114 -7.05 9.43 -3.16
N LEU A 115 -5.86 9.49 -2.54
CA LEU A 115 -4.91 10.58 -2.71
C LEU A 115 -4.43 10.67 -4.16
N PHE A 116 -4.13 9.54 -4.78
CA PHE A 116 -3.75 9.49 -6.19
C PHE A 116 -4.86 9.98 -7.12
N LEU A 117 -6.11 9.58 -6.88
CA LEU A 117 -7.26 10.05 -7.66
C LEU A 117 -7.43 11.58 -7.56
N MET A 118 -7.26 12.14 -6.37
CA MET A 118 -7.35 13.59 -6.14
C MET A 118 -6.11 14.37 -6.61
N GLY A 119 -4.96 13.71 -6.70
CA GLY A 119 -3.73 14.33 -7.17
C GLY A 119 -3.81 14.74 -8.64
N THR A 120 -3.58 16.03 -8.92
CA THR A 120 -3.41 16.54 -10.28
C THR A 120 -2.04 16.14 -10.84
N GLU A 121 -1.91 16.16 -12.17
CA GLU A 121 -0.66 15.80 -12.85
C GLU A 121 0.50 16.68 -12.34
N PRO A 122 1.63 16.09 -11.92
CA PRO A 122 2.80 16.86 -11.51
C PRO A 122 3.29 17.76 -12.63
N ARG A 123 3.65 19.00 -12.30
CA ARG A 123 4.33 19.89 -13.24
C ARG A 123 5.66 19.25 -13.63
N ARG A 124 5.99 19.27 -14.93
CA ARG A 124 7.31 18.87 -15.42
C ARG A 124 8.31 19.93 -14.95
N THR A 125 8.94 19.69 -13.80
CA THR A 125 10.10 20.45 -13.31
C THR A 125 11.35 19.95 -13.98
#